data_AF-A0A6M3J6I0-F1
#
_entry.id   AF-A0A6M3J6I0-F1
#
_cell.length_a   1.000
_cell.length_b   1.000
_cell.length_c   1.000
_cell.angle_alpha   90.00
_cell.angle_beta   90.00
_cell.angle_gamma   90.00
#
_symmetry.space_group_name_H-M   'P 1'
#
loop_
_entity.id
_entity.type
_entity.pdbx_description
1 polymer ?
#
loop_
_entity_poly.entity_id
_entity_poly.type
_entity_poly.pdbx_seq_one_letter_code
_entity_poly.pdbx_strand_id
1 'polypeptide(L)'
;MSKPTVVWLYNNTANDGVNSGNASGGAGGSGSNWVVIDKTNDKLMFLDDQQTDGDLTTGNIYPVIIPAAGDQESDKTFVWDNSEGILDQVKLAGTTSGQQNGGNTRYVFAIYFDGTTSTIPYLEAWDDIGHDSYTSTFLGAGTPANSTVRAITTTNAVPGSATWSGTPLASTSSRISLDTGALAVGKNLYFNIKQILSSTFIAAEDSSLVLTLRYSYS
;
A
#
# COMPACT_ATOMS: atom_id res chain seq x y z
N MET A 1 -19.26 21.15 -5.77
CA MET A 1 -19.58 19.91 -5.04
C MET A 1 -18.79 19.86 -3.74
N SER A 2 -19.28 19.15 -2.73
CA SER A 2 -18.53 18.94 -1.48
C SER A 2 -17.30 18.07 -1.73
N LYS A 3 -16.25 18.29 -0.95
CA LYS A 3 -15.09 17.39 -0.93
C LYS A 3 -15.55 15.98 -0.54
N PRO A 4 -15.24 14.94 -1.34
CA PRO A 4 -15.49 13.57 -0.93
C PRO A 4 -14.77 13.20 0.36
N THR A 5 -15.46 12.47 1.23
CA THR A 5 -14.82 11.72 2.30
C THR A 5 -14.07 10.55 1.70
N VAL A 6 -12.87 10.31 2.22
CA VAL A 6 -12.00 9.23 1.78
C VAL A 6 -11.58 8.39 2.98
N VAL A 7 -11.80 7.09 2.89
CA VAL A 7 -11.40 6.08 3.89
C VAL A 7 -10.41 5.11 3.26
N TRP A 8 -9.33 4.82 3.97
CA TRP A 8 -8.33 3.82 3.57
C TRP A 8 -8.59 2.54 4.33
N LEU A 9 -8.50 1.41 3.64
CA LEU A 9 -8.77 0.10 4.19
C LEU A 9 -7.77 -0.93 3.68
N TYR A 10 -7.58 -2.01 4.43
CA TYR A 10 -6.87 -3.20 3.98
C TYR A 10 -7.69 -4.45 4.31
N ASN A 11 -7.46 -5.51 3.54
CA ASN A 11 -8.03 -6.82 3.78
C ASN A 11 -7.06 -7.63 4.63
N ASN A 12 -7.44 -7.95 5.87
CA ASN A 12 -6.60 -8.70 6.82
C ASN A 12 -6.82 -10.21 6.76
N THR A 13 -7.52 -10.69 5.72
CA THR A 13 -7.77 -12.11 5.49
C THR A 13 -6.97 -12.62 4.29
N ALA A 14 -6.92 -13.95 4.13
CA ALA A 14 -6.37 -14.59 2.93
C ALA A 14 -7.42 -14.76 1.81
N ASN A 15 -8.59 -14.11 1.91
CA ASN A 15 -9.68 -14.24 0.94
C ASN A 15 -9.67 -13.04 -0.03
N ASP A 16 -9.67 -13.30 -1.34
CA ASP A 16 -9.66 -12.23 -2.36
C ASP A 16 -11.10 -11.77 -2.67
N GLY A 17 -11.66 -10.92 -1.80
CA GLY A 17 -13.04 -10.46 -1.94
C GLY A 17 -13.24 -8.96 -1.74
N VAL A 18 -14.13 -8.41 -2.55
CA VAL A 18 -14.46 -6.98 -2.63
C VAL A 18 -14.92 -6.40 -1.28
N ASN A 19 -14.56 -5.14 -1.01
CA ASN A 19 -15.10 -4.40 0.14
C ASN A 19 -16.57 -4.05 -0.09
N SER A 20 -17.48 -4.71 0.64
CA SER A 20 -18.91 -4.37 0.67
C SER A 20 -19.30 -3.40 1.80
N GLY A 21 -18.45 -3.26 2.80
CA GLY A 21 -18.67 -2.34 3.93
C GLY A 21 -18.32 -0.89 3.62
N ASN A 22 -17.68 -0.61 2.47
CA ASN A 22 -17.32 0.74 2.05
C ASN A 22 -16.52 1.47 3.16
N ALA A 23 -16.99 2.64 3.60
CA ALA A 23 -16.35 3.45 4.63
C ALA A 23 -16.24 2.78 6.01
N SER A 24 -17.11 1.82 6.35
CA SER A 24 -17.10 1.21 7.68
C SER A 24 -16.17 0.01 7.79
N GLY A 25 -15.62 -0.49 6.68
CA GLY A 25 -14.94 -1.79 6.66
C GLY A 25 -15.88 -2.94 7.06
N GLY A 26 -15.33 -3.98 7.67
CA GLY A 26 -16.02 -5.21 8.06
C GLY A 26 -16.10 -6.24 6.93
N ALA A 27 -17.18 -7.01 6.89
CA ALA A 27 -17.32 -8.12 5.96
C ALA A 27 -17.24 -7.68 4.49
N GLY A 28 -16.38 -8.36 3.74
CA GLY A 28 -16.26 -8.27 2.29
C GLY A 28 -16.79 -9.53 1.59
N GLY A 29 -16.70 -9.54 0.26
CA GLY A 29 -16.94 -10.72 -0.55
C GLY A 29 -16.05 -11.90 -0.13
N SER A 30 -16.43 -13.11 -0.48
CA SER A 30 -15.63 -14.33 -0.25
C SER A 30 -15.19 -14.56 1.21
N GLY A 31 -15.89 -13.99 2.19
CA GLY A 31 -15.49 -14.06 3.60
C GLY A 31 -14.27 -13.21 3.94
N SER A 32 -14.01 -12.16 3.17
CA SER A 32 -12.96 -11.19 3.46
C SER A 32 -13.36 -10.29 4.64
N ASN A 33 -12.39 -9.70 5.31
CA ASN A 33 -12.60 -8.70 6.35
C ASN A 33 -11.74 -7.48 6.06
N TRP A 34 -12.38 -6.32 6.02
CA TRP A 34 -11.77 -5.05 5.69
C TRP A 34 -11.62 -4.21 6.96
N VAL A 35 -10.40 -3.82 7.26
CA VAL A 35 -10.08 -2.98 8.42
C VAL A 35 -9.81 -1.56 7.94
N VAL A 36 -10.34 -0.58 8.65
CA VAL A 36 -10.11 0.84 8.37
C VAL A 36 -8.75 1.24 8.92
N ILE A 37 -7.94 1.90 8.10
CA ILE A 37 -6.64 2.45 8.49
C ILE A 37 -6.85 3.83 9.11
N ASP A 38 -6.42 4.00 10.35
CA ASP A 38 -6.28 5.32 10.97
C ASP A 38 -5.03 6.01 10.40
N LYS A 39 -5.26 6.90 9.43
CA LYS A 39 -4.21 7.69 8.76
C LYS A 39 -3.35 8.54 9.70
N THR A 40 -3.75 8.73 10.95
CA THR A 40 -3.01 9.51 11.95
C THR A 40 -2.02 8.64 12.72
N ASN A 41 -2.44 7.42 13.07
CA ASN A 41 -1.75 6.59 14.05
C ASN A 41 -1.18 5.31 13.45
N ASP A 42 -1.81 4.76 12.42
CA ASP A 42 -1.39 3.51 11.79
C ASP A 42 -0.29 3.75 10.75
N LYS A 43 0.57 2.74 10.59
CA LYS A 43 1.68 2.77 9.63
C LYS A 43 1.70 1.51 8.77
N LEU A 44 2.02 1.67 7.50
CA LEU A 44 2.32 0.53 6.62
C LEU A 44 3.78 0.10 6.85
N MET A 45 3.99 -1.17 7.15
CA MET A 45 5.30 -1.73 7.46
C MET A 45 5.63 -2.87 6.49
N PHE A 46 6.85 -2.90 6.00
CA PHE A 46 7.40 -3.98 5.18
C PHE A 46 8.50 -4.66 5.98
N LEU A 47 8.29 -5.93 6.32
CA LEU A 47 9.08 -6.64 7.33
C LEU A 47 9.51 -8.02 6.82
N ASP A 48 10.51 -8.55 7.49
CA ASP A 48 11.13 -9.86 7.22
C ASP A 48 10.22 -11.03 7.67
N ASP A 49 10.55 -12.25 7.26
CA ASP A 49 9.76 -13.45 7.54
C ASP A 49 9.67 -13.80 9.03
N GLN A 50 10.60 -13.29 9.84
CA GLN A 50 10.61 -13.42 11.30
C GLN A 50 9.43 -12.73 11.99
N GLN A 51 8.84 -11.72 11.36
CA GLN A 51 7.68 -11.03 11.93
C GLN A 51 6.41 -11.89 11.82
N THR A 52 5.61 -11.95 12.88
CA THR A 52 4.36 -12.72 12.92
C THR A 52 3.14 -11.81 13.04
N ASP A 53 2.03 -12.24 12.44
CA ASP A 53 0.71 -11.61 12.58
C ASP A 53 0.29 -11.56 14.05
N GLY A 54 -0.05 -10.36 14.54
CA GLY A 54 -0.41 -10.12 15.93
C GLY A 54 0.77 -9.87 16.89
N ASP A 55 2.00 -9.78 16.39
CA ASP A 55 3.13 -9.36 17.23
C ASP A 55 2.91 -7.95 17.80
N LEU A 56 3.36 -7.74 19.04
CA LEU A 56 3.23 -6.45 19.71
C LEU A 56 4.12 -5.40 19.04
N THR A 57 3.57 -4.21 18.85
CA THR A 57 4.26 -3.04 18.28
C THR A 57 5.41 -2.51 19.13
N THR A 58 5.43 -2.84 20.42
CA THR A 58 6.51 -2.53 21.36
C THR A 58 7.59 -3.62 21.41
N GLY A 59 7.39 -4.72 20.68
CA GLY A 59 8.32 -5.83 20.57
C GLY A 59 9.45 -5.56 19.58
N ASN A 60 10.19 -6.63 19.26
CA ASN A 60 11.21 -6.57 18.22
C ASN A 60 10.55 -6.40 16.84
N ILE A 61 11.05 -5.43 16.08
CA ILE A 61 10.69 -5.22 14.68
C ILE A 61 11.82 -5.74 13.81
N TYR A 62 11.50 -6.63 12.87
CA TYR A 62 12.48 -7.25 11.97
C TYR A 62 12.38 -6.61 10.57
N PRO A 63 13.24 -5.61 10.25
CA PRO A 63 13.22 -4.97 8.94
C PRO A 63 13.71 -5.93 7.86
N VAL A 64 13.31 -5.68 6.62
CA VAL A 64 13.78 -6.43 5.44
C VAL A 64 15.31 -6.38 5.35
N ILE A 65 15.92 -7.53 5.16
CA ILE A 65 17.37 -7.65 5.00
C ILE A 65 17.75 -7.27 3.57
N ILE A 66 18.78 -6.44 3.42
CA ILE A 66 19.35 -6.11 2.10
C ILE A 66 20.04 -7.37 1.55
N PRO A 67 19.67 -7.86 0.36
CA PRO A 67 20.19 -9.11 -0.16
C PRO A 67 21.67 -8.96 -0.56
N ALA A 68 22.44 -10.06 -0.48
CA ALA A 68 23.84 -10.05 -0.91
C ALA A 68 24.01 -9.84 -2.43
N ALA A 69 23.00 -10.20 -3.22
CA ALA A 69 22.95 -10.00 -4.67
C ALA A 69 21.51 -9.92 -5.16
N GLY A 70 21.29 -9.22 -6.28
CA GLY A 70 19.97 -9.10 -6.91
C GLY A 70 19.02 -8.22 -6.11
N ASP A 71 17.73 -8.54 -6.19
CA ASP A 71 16.64 -7.84 -5.54
C ASP A 71 15.86 -8.80 -4.64
N GLN A 72 15.42 -8.32 -3.48
CA GLN A 72 14.57 -9.03 -2.53
C GLN A 72 13.31 -8.21 -2.28
N GLU A 73 12.15 -8.83 -2.50
CA GLU A 73 10.89 -8.30 -2.04
C GLU A 73 10.73 -8.54 -0.54
N SER A 74 10.10 -7.62 0.18
CA SER A 74 9.75 -7.82 1.60
C SER A 74 8.93 -9.09 1.78
N ASP A 75 9.25 -9.89 2.78
CA ASP A 75 8.57 -11.18 3.00
C ASP A 75 7.14 -11.01 3.50
N LYS A 76 6.85 -9.93 4.23
CA LYS A 76 5.52 -9.66 4.78
C LYS A 76 5.22 -8.16 4.80
N THR A 77 3.95 -7.84 4.58
CA THR A 77 3.40 -6.48 4.72
C THR A 77 2.45 -6.44 5.90
N PHE A 78 2.56 -5.41 6.74
CA PHE A 78 1.75 -5.22 7.93
C PHE A 78 1.18 -3.82 8.00
N VAL A 79 0.08 -3.69 8.72
CA VAL A 79 -0.35 -2.43 9.32
C VAL A 79 0.07 -2.47 10.79
N TRP A 80 0.87 -1.49 11.21
CA TRP A 80 1.05 -1.17 12.62
C TRP A 80 -0.25 -0.57 13.09
N ASP A 81 -1.13 -1.40 13.65
CA ASP A 81 -2.41 -0.98 14.21
C ASP A 81 -2.13 -0.41 15.60
N ASN A 82 -2.13 0.92 15.69
CA ASN A 82 -1.84 1.59 16.95
C ASN A 82 -2.97 1.42 17.97
N SER A 83 -4.21 1.19 17.51
CA SER A 83 -5.36 1.07 18.39
C SER A 83 -5.37 -0.24 19.16
N GLU A 84 -4.94 -1.33 18.52
CA GLU A 84 -4.78 -2.66 19.12
C GLU A 84 -3.35 -2.88 19.66
N GLY A 85 -2.37 -2.08 19.23
CA GLY A 85 -0.98 -2.18 19.64
C GLY A 85 -0.24 -3.37 19.02
N ILE A 86 -0.69 -3.84 17.86
CA ILE A 86 -0.17 -5.02 17.16
C ILE A 86 0.26 -4.71 15.71
N LEU A 87 1.05 -5.60 15.14
CA LEU A 87 1.29 -5.67 13.70
C LEU A 87 0.26 -6.61 13.08
N ASP A 88 -0.72 -6.07 12.37
CA ASP A 88 -1.75 -6.85 11.66
C ASP A 88 -1.29 -7.11 10.23
N GLN A 89 -1.16 -8.39 9.85
CA GLN A 89 -0.62 -8.75 8.55
C GLN A 89 -1.64 -8.53 7.42
N VAL A 90 -1.22 -7.83 6.38
CA VAL A 90 -1.98 -7.74 5.12
C VAL A 90 -1.67 -8.97 4.27
N LYS A 91 -2.39 -10.07 4.54
CA LYS A 91 -2.05 -11.42 4.04
C LYS A 91 -1.97 -11.51 2.51
N LEU A 92 -2.76 -10.72 1.80
CA LEU A 92 -2.79 -10.70 0.33
C LEU A 92 -1.87 -9.63 -0.30
N ALA A 93 -1.07 -8.92 0.49
CA ALA A 93 -0.11 -7.96 -0.06
C ALA A 93 1.07 -8.66 -0.75
N GLY A 94 1.76 -7.91 -1.61
CA GLY A 94 2.94 -8.38 -2.31
C GLY A 94 2.70 -9.52 -3.30
N THR A 95 3.77 -10.26 -3.57
CA THR A 95 3.86 -11.28 -4.61
C THR A 95 4.41 -12.59 -4.08
N THR A 96 4.28 -13.64 -4.89
CA THR A 96 4.92 -14.93 -4.62
C THR A 96 6.45 -14.87 -4.67
N SER A 97 7.07 -13.83 -5.26
CA SER A 97 8.53 -13.62 -5.19
C SER A 97 8.99 -13.19 -3.81
N GLY A 98 8.17 -12.42 -3.08
CA GLY A 98 8.38 -12.13 -1.66
C GLY A 98 7.80 -13.20 -0.75
N GLN A 99 7.50 -14.40 -1.26
CA GLN A 99 6.90 -15.50 -0.49
C GLN A 99 5.53 -15.13 0.17
N GLN A 100 4.89 -14.05 -0.29
CA GLN A 100 3.59 -13.61 0.21
C GLN A 100 2.43 -14.34 -0.48
N ASN A 101 1.29 -14.42 0.21
CA ASN A 101 0.07 -15.05 -0.31
C ASN A 101 -0.70 -14.17 -1.30
N GLY A 102 -0.28 -12.91 -1.52
CA GLY A 102 -0.90 -12.00 -2.47
C GLY A 102 -0.85 -12.49 -3.90
N GLY A 103 0.30 -12.32 -4.55
CA GLY A 103 0.45 -12.74 -5.94
C GLY A 103 -0.52 -12.01 -6.86
N ASN A 104 -1.44 -12.74 -7.48
CA ASN A 104 -2.39 -12.20 -8.47
C ASN A 104 -3.76 -11.84 -7.88
N THR A 105 -3.79 -11.29 -6.67
CA THR A 105 -5.01 -10.89 -5.95
C THR A 105 -5.38 -9.45 -6.21
N ARG A 106 -6.69 -9.17 -6.21
CA ARG A 106 -7.24 -7.85 -6.53
C ARG A 106 -7.51 -7.02 -5.29
N TYR A 107 -8.03 -7.65 -4.25
CA TYR A 107 -8.72 -7.00 -3.15
C TYR A 107 -7.84 -6.98 -1.90
N VAL A 108 -6.76 -6.21 -1.98
CA VAL A 108 -5.72 -6.11 -0.94
C VAL A 108 -5.87 -4.84 -0.12
N PHE A 109 -5.64 -3.68 -0.76
CA PHE A 109 -5.91 -2.36 -0.17
C PHE A 109 -7.05 -1.70 -0.92
N ALA A 110 -7.83 -0.89 -0.20
CA ALA A 110 -8.92 -0.12 -0.76
C ALA A 110 -8.87 1.33 -0.30
N ILE A 111 -9.30 2.22 -1.19
CA ILE A 111 -9.62 3.61 -0.88
C ILE A 111 -11.08 3.81 -1.27
N TYR A 112 -11.94 3.99 -0.27
CA TYR A 112 -13.34 4.30 -0.49
C TYR A 112 -13.53 5.80 -0.67
N PHE A 113 -14.23 6.18 -1.73
CA PHE A 113 -14.76 7.53 -1.95
C PHE A 113 -16.27 7.53 -1.75
N ASP A 114 -16.82 8.50 -1.01
CA ASP A 114 -18.26 8.69 -0.84
C ASP A 114 -18.92 9.55 -1.94
N GLY A 115 -18.11 10.08 -2.87
CA GLY A 115 -18.56 11.09 -3.82
C GLY A 115 -17.75 11.14 -5.11
N THR A 116 -18.01 12.18 -5.90
CA THR A 116 -17.42 12.37 -7.22
C THR A 116 -16.07 13.07 -7.16
N THR A 117 -15.25 12.89 -8.21
CA THR A 117 -14.01 13.65 -8.38
C THR A 117 -14.04 14.38 -9.72
N SER A 118 -13.26 15.46 -9.85
CA SER A 118 -13.06 16.17 -11.12
C SER A 118 -11.84 15.67 -11.89
N THR A 119 -10.93 14.95 -11.22
CA THR A 119 -9.76 14.30 -11.82
C THR A 119 -9.71 12.82 -11.47
N ILE A 120 -8.88 12.07 -12.20
CA ILE A 120 -8.51 10.70 -11.84
C ILE A 120 -7.81 10.74 -10.46
N PRO A 121 -8.18 9.86 -9.52
CA PRO A 121 -7.42 9.69 -8.28
C PRO A 121 -6.09 8.96 -8.52
N TYR A 122 -5.01 9.45 -7.91
CA TYR A 122 -3.67 8.87 -8.01
C TYR A 122 -3.12 8.48 -6.65
N LEU A 123 -2.37 7.38 -6.62
CA LEU A 123 -1.55 6.97 -5.48
C LEU A 123 -0.10 7.40 -5.72
N GLU A 124 0.45 8.16 -4.77
CA GLU A 124 1.79 8.76 -4.79
C GLU A 124 2.54 8.40 -3.51
N ALA A 125 3.87 8.52 -3.53
CA ALA A 125 4.70 8.44 -2.33
C ALA A 125 5.64 9.64 -2.26
N TRP A 126 5.78 10.20 -1.06
CA TRP A 126 6.60 11.37 -0.74
C TRP A 126 7.43 11.08 0.51
N ASP A 127 8.51 11.81 0.76
CA ASP A 127 9.32 11.64 1.98
C ASP A 127 9.03 12.70 3.06
N ASP A 128 8.03 13.53 2.81
CA ASP A 128 7.53 14.55 3.72
C ASP A 128 6.01 14.77 3.54
N ILE A 129 5.36 15.28 4.58
CA ILE A 129 3.90 15.53 4.58
C ILE A 129 3.49 16.79 3.80
N GLY A 130 4.44 17.71 3.56
CA GLY A 130 4.24 18.87 2.68
C GLY A 130 4.19 18.49 1.21
N HIS A 131 4.73 17.31 0.86
CA HIS A 131 4.97 16.85 -0.50
C HIS A 131 5.96 17.76 -1.24
N ASP A 132 6.98 18.23 -0.54
CA ASP A 132 8.02 19.13 -1.06
C ASP A 132 9.23 18.34 -1.61
N SER A 133 9.46 17.09 -1.17
CA SER A 133 10.58 16.25 -1.61
C SER A 133 10.24 14.76 -1.82
N TYR A 134 11.13 14.07 -2.53
CA TYR A 134 11.10 12.63 -2.80
C TYR A 134 12.52 12.06 -2.92
N THR A 135 13.44 12.67 -2.17
CA THR A 135 14.88 12.41 -2.18
C THR A 135 15.33 11.38 -1.13
N SER A 136 14.41 10.83 -0.34
CA SER A 136 14.67 9.66 0.50
C SER A 136 15.26 8.53 -0.35
N THR A 137 16.22 7.81 0.22
CA THR A 137 16.81 6.61 -0.38
C THR A 137 15.74 5.56 -0.69
N PHE A 138 14.71 5.42 0.14
CA PHE A 138 13.60 4.51 -0.12
C PHE A 138 12.75 4.90 -1.34
N LEU A 139 12.74 6.18 -1.73
CA LEU A 139 12.09 6.71 -2.93
C LEU A 139 13.05 6.85 -4.13
N GLY A 140 14.26 6.27 -4.01
CA GLY A 140 15.25 6.25 -5.08
C GLY A 140 16.16 7.46 -5.14
N ALA A 141 16.26 8.24 -4.05
CA ALA A 141 17.17 9.38 -3.92
C ALA A 141 17.04 10.41 -5.06
N GLY A 142 15.80 10.78 -5.41
CA GLY A 142 15.51 11.69 -6.51
C GLY A 142 15.46 11.02 -7.90
N THR A 143 15.68 9.71 -7.98
CA THR A 143 15.47 8.91 -9.19
C THR A 143 14.27 7.97 -8.99
N PRO A 144 13.05 8.36 -9.42
CA PRO A 144 11.82 7.62 -9.13
C PRO A 144 11.84 6.14 -9.53
N ALA A 145 12.51 5.79 -10.62
CA ALA A 145 12.64 4.40 -11.08
C ALA A 145 13.34 3.48 -10.06
N ASN A 146 14.13 4.05 -9.15
CA ASN A 146 14.86 3.35 -8.11
C ASN A 146 14.08 3.27 -6.79
N SER A 147 12.84 3.77 -6.73
CA SER A 147 12.03 3.65 -5.52
C SER A 147 11.85 2.18 -5.14
N THR A 148 12.08 1.89 -3.87
CA THR A 148 11.87 0.57 -3.28
C THR A 148 10.39 0.24 -3.18
N VAL A 149 9.53 1.26 -3.11
CA VAL A 149 8.08 1.10 -2.96
C VAL A 149 7.45 1.00 -4.34
N ARG A 150 6.79 -0.13 -4.61
CA ARG A 150 6.13 -0.39 -5.89
C ARG A 150 4.66 -0.69 -5.68
N ALA A 151 3.81 -0.15 -6.54
CA ALA A 151 2.38 -0.40 -6.47
C ALA A 151 1.77 -0.72 -7.83
N ILE A 152 0.60 -1.35 -7.81
CA ILE A 152 -0.19 -1.65 -9.00
C ILE A 152 -1.67 -1.41 -8.71
N THR A 153 -2.37 -0.76 -9.63
CA THR A 153 -3.81 -0.55 -9.53
C THR A 153 -4.52 -1.87 -9.84
N THR A 154 -5.46 -2.24 -8.97
CA THR A 154 -6.27 -3.44 -9.09
C THR A 154 -7.78 -3.12 -9.12
N THR A 155 -8.14 -1.83 -9.22
CA THR A 155 -9.54 -1.37 -9.25
C THR A 155 -10.39 -2.07 -10.29
N ASN A 156 -9.85 -2.35 -11.49
CA ASN A 156 -10.64 -2.89 -12.61
C ASN A 156 -10.20 -4.30 -13.04
N ALA A 157 -9.09 -4.82 -12.51
CA ALA A 157 -8.54 -6.14 -12.85
C ALA A 157 -7.59 -6.64 -11.75
N VAL A 158 -7.30 -7.95 -11.76
CA VAL A 158 -6.15 -8.51 -11.02
C VAL A 158 -4.82 -8.00 -11.61
N PRO A 159 -3.69 -8.08 -10.89
CA PRO A 159 -2.36 -7.68 -11.38
C PRO A 159 -1.93 -8.31 -12.72
N GLY A 160 -2.48 -9.47 -13.08
CA GLY A 160 -2.16 -10.24 -14.27
C GLY A 160 -1.01 -11.24 -14.09
N SER A 161 -0.29 -11.18 -12.97
CA SER A 161 0.80 -12.10 -12.62
C SER A 161 0.93 -12.25 -11.10
N ALA A 162 1.30 -13.45 -10.66
CA ALA A 162 1.66 -13.71 -9.26
C ALA A 162 3.00 -13.08 -8.82
N THR A 163 3.73 -12.48 -9.76
CA THR A 163 5.03 -11.81 -9.59
C THR A 163 5.03 -10.43 -10.25
N TRP A 164 3.91 -9.71 -10.19
CA TRP A 164 3.76 -8.40 -10.82
C TRP A 164 4.92 -7.45 -10.47
N SER A 165 5.38 -6.69 -11.46
CA SER A 165 6.52 -5.77 -11.28
C SER A 165 6.12 -4.51 -10.49
N GLY A 166 4.97 -3.92 -10.86
CA GLY A 166 4.46 -2.69 -10.25
C GLY A 166 5.19 -1.43 -10.77
N THR A 167 4.59 -0.28 -10.50
CA THR A 167 5.18 1.03 -10.78
C THR A 167 5.89 1.52 -9.52
N PRO A 168 7.18 1.90 -9.59
CA PRO A 168 7.87 2.58 -8.50
C PRO A 168 7.12 3.85 -8.11
N LEU A 169 6.89 4.09 -6.83
CA LEU A 169 6.22 5.30 -6.35
C LEU A 169 7.25 6.31 -5.87
N ALA A 170 7.25 7.51 -6.47
CA ALA A 170 8.00 8.67 -5.99
C ALA A 170 7.49 9.92 -6.71
N SER A 171 6.88 10.83 -5.94
CA SER A 171 6.32 12.11 -6.39
C SER A 171 5.20 12.00 -7.43
N THR A 172 4.89 13.13 -8.08
CA THR A 172 3.94 13.18 -9.20
C THR A 172 4.49 12.58 -10.50
N SER A 173 5.81 12.40 -10.64
CA SER A 173 6.43 11.85 -11.86
C SER A 173 6.37 10.33 -11.93
N SER A 174 6.18 9.63 -10.81
CA SER A 174 6.05 8.17 -10.76
C SER A 174 4.99 7.77 -9.75
N ARG A 175 3.81 7.43 -10.29
CA ARG A 175 2.57 7.20 -9.54
C ARG A 175 1.64 6.29 -10.33
N ILE A 176 0.65 5.70 -9.66
CA ILE A 176 -0.39 4.91 -10.33
C ILE A 176 -1.73 5.64 -10.34
N SER A 177 -2.45 5.57 -11.46
CA SER A 177 -3.85 6.00 -11.54
C SER A 177 -4.72 4.91 -10.92
N LEU A 178 -5.50 5.24 -9.90
CA LEU A 178 -6.37 4.27 -9.21
C LEU A 178 -7.65 3.95 -9.98
N ASP A 179 -7.91 4.64 -11.08
CA ASP A 179 -9.00 4.35 -12.00
C ASP A 179 -8.66 4.83 -13.42
N THR A 180 -9.57 4.60 -14.35
CA THR A 180 -9.47 5.02 -15.77
C THR A 180 -9.99 6.43 -16.03
N GLY A 181 -10.68 7.05 -15.06
CA GLY A 181 -11.34 8.33 -15.22
C GLY A 181 -11.64 8.99 -13.87
N ALA A 182 -12.19 10.21 -13.93
CA ALA A 182 -12.75 10.86 -12.75
C ALA A 182 -13.97 10.06 -12.24
N LEU A 183 -14.20 10.10 -10.92
CA LEU A 183 -15.27 9.34 -10.30
C LEU A 183 -16.62 10.03 -10.51
N ALA A 184 -17.53 9.34 -11.17
CA ALA A 184 -18.91 9.81 -11.37
C ALA A 184 -19.83 9.53 -10.17
N VAL A 185 -19.43 8.59 -9.30
CA VAL A 185 -20.12 8.20 -8.06
C VAL A 185 -19.09 7.69 -7.05
N GLY A 186 -19.48 7.63 -5.77
CA GLY A 186 -18.67 7.00 -4.74
C GLY A 186 -18.45 5.51 -5.00
N LYS A 187 -17.22 5.03 -4.77
CA LYS A 187 -16.83 3.63 -4.94
C LYS A 187 -15.51 3.30 -4.22
N ASN A 188 -15.21 2.02 -4.13
CA ASN A 188 -13.88 1.53 -3.71
C ASN A 188 -12.92 1.51 -4.90
N LEU A 189 -11.73 2.04 -4.71
CA LEU A 189 -10.58 1.87 -5.59
C LEU A 189 -9.59 0.92 -4.93
N TYR A 190 -9.01 0.01 -5.71
CA TYR A 190 -8.14 -1.04 -5.18
C TYR A 190 -6.73 -0.93 -5.73
N PHE A 191 -5.76 -1.29 -4.89
CA PHE A 191 -4.36 -1.40 -5.28
C PHE A 191 -3.65 -2.48 -4.47
N ASN A 192 -2.49 -2.91 -4.96
CA ASN A 192 -1.52 -3.70 -4.20
C ASN A 192 -0.20 -2.93 -4.16
N ILE A 193 0.58 -3.12 -3.10
CA ILE A 193 1.84 -2.44 -2.84
C ILE A 193 2.84 -3.42 -2.23
N LYS A 194 4.12 -3.21 -2.53
CA LYS A 194 5.24 -3.99 -2.01
C LYS A 194 6.49 -3.14 -1.85
N GLN A 195 7.44 -3.63 -1.06
CA GLN A 195 8.79 -3.10 -1.06
C GLN A 195 9.74 -4.09 -1.73
N ILE A 196 10.65 -3.59 -2.56
CA ILE A 196 11.78 -4.33 -3.12
C ILE A 196 13.07 -3.60 -2.75
N LEU A 197 13.99 -4.30 -2.08
CA LEU A 197 15.34 -3.84 -1.81
C LEU A 197 16.32 -4.50 -2.77
N SER A 198 17.14 -3.67 -3.41
CA SER A 198 18.27 -4.17 -4.20
C SER A 198 19.49 -4.39 -3.30
N SER A 199 20.37 -5.30 -3.69
CA SER A 199 21.69 -5.50 -3.06
C SER A 199 22.58 -4.24 -3.06
N THR A 200 22.24 -3.25 -3.89
CA THR A 200 22.90 -1.94 -3.94
C THR A 200 22.25 -0.89 -3.04
N PHE A 201 21.13 -1.22 -2.38
CA PHE A 201 20.48 -0.33 -1.44
C PHE A 201 21.39 -0.07 -0.25
N ILE A 202 21.42 1.18 0.22
CA ILE A 202 22.19 1.57 1.39
C ILE A 202 21.23 1.60 2.57
N ALA A 203 21.57 0.86 3.63
CA ALA A 203 20.80 0.86 4.86
C ALA A 203 20.54 2.29 5.33
N ALA A 204 19.27 2.58 5.62
CA ALA A 204 18.80 3.89 6.04
C ALA A 204 17.89 3.69 7.25
N GLU A 205 17.88 4.70 8.13
CA GLU A 205 16.92 4.75 9.24
C GLU A 205 15.50 5.03 8.72
N ASP A 206 14.53 4.84 9.61
CA ASP A 206 13.11 5.02 9.34
C ASP A 206 12.88 6.39 8.69
N SER A 207 12.37 6.40 7.46
CA SER A 207 12.15 7.64 6.71
C SER A 207 10.67 8.00 6.78
N SER A 208 10.36 9.30 6.85
CA SER A 208 8.99 9.84 6.95
C SER A 208 8.21 9.69 5.65
N LEU A 209 8.21 8.49 5.05
CA LEU A 209 7.48 8.21 3.83
C LEU A 209 5.99 8.41 4.06
N VAL A 210 5.37 9.15 3.16
CA VAL A 210 3.94 9.43 3.16
C VAL A 210 3.33 8.85 1.89
N LEU A 211 2.52 7.81 2.06
CA LEU A 211 1.67 7.31 1.00
C LEU A 211 0.46 8.23 0.84
N THR A 212 0.26 8.76 -0.36
CA THR A 212 -0.62 9.91 -0.59
C THR A 212 -1.63 9.61 -1.69
N LEU A 213 -2.88 10.04 -1.45
CA LEU A 213 -3.92 10.06 -2.45
C LEU A 213 -4.11 11.48 -3.00
N ARG A 214 -3.88 11.66 -4.30
CA ARG A 214 -4.10 12.94 -5.00
C ARG A 214 -5.34 12.88 -5.88
N TYR A 215 -6.25 13.84 -5.70
CA TYR A 215 -7.42 14.06 -6.56
C TYR A 215 -7.90 15.51 -6.44
N SER A 216 -8.71 15.95 -7.39
CA SER A 216 -9.47 17.20 -7.32
C SER A 216 -10.97 16.94 -7.28
N TYR A 217 -11.73 17.90 -6.78
CA TYR A 217 -13.19 17.93 -6.75
C TYR A 217 -13.65 19.35 -7.08
N SER A 218 -14.86 19.51 -7.63
CA SER A 218 -15.39 20.81 -8.07
C SER A 218 -16.87 20.95 -7.81
#